data_AF-A0A8H7EBL9-F1
#
_entry.id   AF-A0A8H7EBL9-F1
#
_cell.length_a   1.000
_cell.length_b   1.000
_cell.length_c   1.000
_cell.angle_alpha   90.00
_cell.angle_beta   90.00
_cell.angle_gamma   90.00
#
_symmetry.space_group_name_H-M   'P 1'
#
loop_
_entity.id
_entity.type
_entity.pdbx_description
1 polymer ?
#
loop_
_entity_poly.entity_id
_entity_poly.type
_entity_poly.pdbx_seq_one_letter_code
_entity_poly.pdbx_strand_id
1 'polypeptide(L)'
;MATCEVSGTSDMYGLGIRVGFYLQWMSAPAAAWIAPGETSSLRTANAFFVSATFIGLIIETALNHLDVVGIYVILLLGFGTQYSGGIVILWRVATHFNADWDPTRHMRAPVPSTMYWFLYTTVQIAQIVFQLWFWLYKIPRTDNECARFGFAFSKVRLTSNGFRIFNVVVMIVLLVLTVAFFALHFRQLWREGRLPLSTNAAAMTMSEIQEKRDQDRVSEKREKVLCILDTVYRVVSIAMVILATELTIAWNKIQGVNDTRSVGQLIPLMIGVGGIGHVVLAVIRGPKTVDEIMQEYYQEDSYNMMVMGASASNAREE
;
A
#
# COMPACT_ATOMS: atom_id res chain seq x y z
N MET A 1 2.39 38.37 -9.38
CA MET A 1 1.99 37.66 -8.15
C MET A 1 3.21 36.94 -7.61
N ALA A 2 3.62 37.22 -6.38
CA ALA A 2 4.84 36.68 -5.81
C ALA A 2 4.67 35.19 -5.48
N THR A 3 5.65 34.36 -5.84
CA THR A 3 5.82 33.02 -5.28
C THR A 3 6.40 33.19 -3.88
N CYS A 4 5.68 32.78 -2.85
CA CYS A 4 6.16 32.88 -1.47
C CYS A 4 7.18 31.77 -1.19
N GLU A 5 8.24 32.10 -0.45
CA GLU A 5 9.17 31.10 0.08
C GLU A 5 8.46 30.30 1.17
N VAL A 6 8.56 28.98 1.06
CA VAL A 6 7.94 28.03 1.99
C VAL A 6 9.07 27.30 2.69
N SER A 7 9.23 27.54 3.99
CA SER A 7 10.14 26.74 4.80
C SER A 7 9.54 25.36 4.99
N GLY A 8 10.21 24.32 4.48
CA GLY A 8 9.72 22.96 4.60
C GLY A 8 10.22 22.25 5.85
N THR A 9 9.41 21.34 6.37
CA THR A 9 9.74 20.52 7.54
C THR A 9 10.52 19.28 7.09
N SER A 10 11.84 19.35 7.20
CA SER A 10 12.74 18.29 6.74
C SER A 10 12.48 16.92 7.42
N ASP A 11 11.95 16.92 8.64
CA ASP A 11 11.66 15.70 9.42
C ASP A 11 10.38 14.99 9.00
N MET A 12 9.58 15.58 8.11
CA MET A 12 8.32 14.99 7.64
C MET A 12 8.34 14.56 6.19
N TYR A 13 9.09 15.27 5.34
CA TYR A 13 9.20 14.96 3.90
C TYR A 13 10.56 15.38 3.32
N GLY A 14 11.60 15.43 4.16
CA GLY A 14 12.97 15.63 3.71
C GLY A 14 13.45 14.55 2.75
N LEU A 15 14.63 14.76 2.17
CA LEU A 15 15.15 13.91 1.11
C LEU A 15 15.26 12.44 1.53
N GLY A 16 15.70 12.15 2.76
CA GLY A 16 15.83 10.77 3.23
C GLY A 16 14.48 10.05 3.37
N ILE A 17 13.43 10.78 3.79
CA ILE A 17 12.06 10.25 3.89
C ILE A 17 11.52 9.95 2.49
N ARG A 18 11.63 10.91 1.56
CA ARG A 18 11.16 10.75 0.17
C ARG A 18 11.84 9.58 -0.51
N VAL A 19 13.17 9.55 -0.50
CA VAL A 19 13.95 8.45 -1.10
C VAL A 19 13.61 7.13 -0.42
N GLY A 20 13.48 7.10 0.91
CA GLY A 20 13.04 5.92 1.65
C GLY A 20 11.71 5.36 1.13
N PHE A 21 10.69 6.21 0.98
CA PHE A 21 9.40 5.83 0.38
C PHE A 21 9.55 5.31 -1.05
N TYR A 22 10.36 5.98 -1.88
CA TYR A 22 10.53 5.59 -3.29
C TYR A 22 11.19 4.22 -3.42
N LEU A 23 12.24 3.97 -2.63
CA LEU A 23 12.91 2.68 -2.59
C LEU A 23 11.97 1.59 -2.03
N GLN A 24 11.22 1.90 -0.97
CA GLN A 24 10.25 0.97 -0.39
C GLN A 24 9.16 0.58 -1.39
N TRP A 25 8.60 1.55 -2.13
CA TRP A 25 7.58 1.28 -3.14
C TRP A 25 8.10 0.46 -4.31
N MET A 26 9.34 0.68 -4.73
CA MET A 26 9.96 -0.10 -5.81
C MET A 26 10.39 -1.50 -5.36
N SER A 27 10.70 -1.69 -4.06
CA SER A 27 11.09 -2.99 -3.51
C SER A 27 9.97 -4.02 -3.59
N ALA A 28 8.71 -3.62 -3.40
CA ALA A 28 7.56 -4.52 -3.40
C ALA A 28 7.31 -5.22 -4.77
N PRO A 29 7.18 -4.50 -5.90
CA PRO A 29 7.08 -5.15 -7.20
C PRO A 29 8.36 -5.92 -7.54
N ALA A 30 9.55 -5.41 -7.23
CA ALA A 30 10.80 -6.14 -7.49
C ALA A 30 10.85 -7.49 -6.74
N ALA A 31 10.50 -7.50 -5.45
CA ALA A 31 10.43 -8.70 -4.63
C ALA A 31 9.38 -9.69 -5.14
N ALA A 32 8.24 -9.23 -5.64
CA ALA A 32 7.21 -10.12 -6.20
C ALA A 32 7.69 -10.93 -7.41
N TRP A 33 8.69 -10.45 -8.15
CA TRP A 33 9.30 -11.17 -9.27
C TRP A 33 10.50 -12.03 -8.87
N ILE A 34 11.30 -11.56 -7.92
CA ILE A 34 12.59 -12.16 -7.55
C ILE A 34 12.48 -13.09 -6.35
N ALA A 35 11.84 -12.62 -5.28
CA ALA A 35 11.78 -13.28 -3.98
C ALA A 35 10.37 -13.13 -3.37
N PRO A 36 9.37 -13.87 -3.87
CA PRO A 36 7.99 -13.72 -3.44
C PRO A 36 7.79 -13.89 -1.93
N GLY A 37 8.58 -14.76 -1.29
CA GLY A 37 8.54 -14.98 0.17
C GLY A 37 8.84 -13.73 1.01
N GLU A 38 9.69 -12.82 0.50
CA GLU A 38 10.09 -11.61 1.23
C GLU A 38 9.05 -10.48 1.14
N THR A 39 8.07 -10.60 0.23
CA THR A 39 7.08 -9.54 0.00
C THR A 39 6.19 -9.25 1.21
N SER A 40 5.99 -10.23 2.10
CA SER A 40 5.22 -10.04 3.34
C SER A 40 5.93 -9.09 4.32
N SER A 41 7.25 -9.24 4.47
CA SER A 41 8.08 -8.36 5.29
C SER A 41 8.09 -6.93 4.75
N LEU A 42 8.31 -6.77 3.44
CA LEU A 42 8.30 -5.46 2.78
C LEU A 42 6.94 -4.76 2.86
N ARG A 43 5.85 -5.53 2.80
CA ARG A 43 4.49 -5.03 2.95
C ARG A 43 4.23 -4.51 4.37
N THR A 44 4.65 -5.27 5.39
CA THR A 44 4.55 -4.85 6.79
C THR A 44 5.37 -3.59 7.07
N ALA A 45 6.61 -3.53 6.57
CA ALA A 45 7.44 -2.33 6.68
C ALA A 45 6.75 -1.11 6.05
N ASN A 46 6.20 -1.26 4.84
CA ASN A 46 5.46 -0.17 4.19
C ASN A 46 4.23 0.27 5.00
N ALA A 47 3.48 -0.67 5.60
CA ALA A 47 2.34 -0.32 6.45
C ALA A 47 2.77 0.53 7.66
N PHE A 48 3.90 0.22 8.28
CA PHE A 48 4.44 1.06 9.36
C PHE A 48 4.88 2.44 8.86
N PHE A 49 5.53 2.54 7.70
CA PHE A 49 5.88 3.83 7.10
C PHE A 49 4.66 4.72 6.88
N VAL A 50 3.65 4.17 6.21
CA VAL A 50 2.42 4.90 5.90
C VAL A 50 1.72 5.32 7.19
N SER A 51 1.58 4.41 8.16
CA SER A 51 0.91 4.70 9.43
C SER A 51 1.65 5.75 10.25
N ALA A 52 2.97 5.62 10.41
CA ALA A 52 3.78 6.56 11.18
C ALA A 52 3.76 7.96 10.54
N THR A 53 3.89 8.03 9.21
CA THR A 53 3.83 9.29 8.46
C THR A 53 2.45 9.93 8.58
N PHE A 54 1.38 9.14 8.57
CA PHE A 54 0.03 9.65 8.75
C PHE A 54 -0.24 10.17 10.16
N ILE A 55 0.24 9.46 11.20
CA ILE A 55 0.15 9.93 12.58
C ILE A 55 0.93 11.25 12.74
N GLY A 56 2.16 11.30 12.22
CA GLY A 56 2.97 12.53 12.22
C GLY A 56 2.27 13.68 11.50
N LEU A 57 1.65 13.40 10.34
CA LEU A 57 0.86 14.39 9.61
C LEU A 57 -0.29 14.95 10.46
N ILE A 58 -1.05 14.09 11.15
CA ILE A 58 -2.16 14.54 12.00
C ILE A 58 -1.65 15.45 13.11
N ILE A 59 -0.60 15.03 13.81
CA ILE A 59 -0.02 15.77 14.94
C ILE A 59 0.48 17.14 14.48
N GLU A 60 1.34 17.18 13.46
CA GLU A 60 1.94 18.43 12.98
C GLU A 60 0.91 19.36 12.31
N THR A 61 -0.15 18.80 11.72
CA THR A 61 -1.28 19.59 11.23
C THR A 61 -2.07 20.20 12.38
N ALA A 62 -2.29 19.45 13.47
CA ALA A 62 -2.99 19.96 14.66
C ALA A 62 -2.19 21.06 15.38
N LEU A 63 -0.86 20.95 15.38
CA LEU A 63 0.05 21.97 15.92
C LEU A 63 0.23 23.19 15.01
N ASN A 64 -0.33 23.18 13.79
CA ASN A 64 -0.16 24.22 12.76
C ASN A 64 1.30 24.49 12.36
N HIS A 65 2.18 23.51 12.51
CA HIS A 65 3.58 23.62 12.06
C HIS A 65 3.75 23.35 10.56
N LEU A 66 2.75 22.71 9.93
CA LEU A 66 2.78 22.40 8.51
C LEU A 66 2.02 23.40 7.68
N ASP A 67 2.71 23.91 6.67
CA ASP A 67 2.10 24.62 5.57
C ASP A 67 1.27 23.68 4.66
N VAL A 68 0.28 24.24 3.97
CA VAL A 68 -0.66 23.53 3.10
C VAL A 68 0.03 22.71 2.02
N VAL A 69 1.15 23.21 1.46
CA VAL A 69 1.91 22.45 0.45
C VAL A 69 2.64 21.28 1.11
N GLY A 70 3.16 21.46 2.33
CA GLY A 70 3.77 20.39 3.11
C GLY A 70 2.77 19.28 3.42
N ILE A 71 1.56 19.63 3.87
CA ILE A 71 0.46 18.67 4.08
C ILE A 71 0.18 17.90 2.78
N TYR A 72 0.06 18.60 1.66
CA TYR A 72 -0.20 17.97 0.36
C TYR A 72 0.92 16.99 -0.05
N VAL A 73 2.19 17.35 0.14
CA VAL A 73 3.34 16.47 -0.13
C VAL A 73 3.30 15.22 0.75
N ILE A 74 3.08 15.37 2.05
CA ILE A 74 3.00 14.23 2.98
C ILE A 74 1.78 13.36 2.65
N LEU A 75 0.66 13.94 2.21
CA LEU A 75 -0.48 13.17 1.71
C LEU A 75 -0.12 12.38 0.45
N LEU A 76 0.62 12.94 -0.50
CA LEU A 76 1.11 12.18 -1.67
C LEU A 76 2.00 11.01 -1.25
N LEU A 77 2.87 11.19 -0.25
CA LEU A 77 3.70 10.12 0.31
C LEU A 77 2.86 9.07 1.07
N GLY A 78 1.92 9.47 1.92
CA GLY A 78 1.07 8.52 2.64
C GLY A 78 0.14 7.73 1.72
N PHE A 79 -0.35 8.37 0.66
CA PHE A 79 -1.36 7.82 -0.25
C PHE A 79 -0.77 7.13 -1.49
N GLY A 80 0.55 7.21 -1.69
CA GLY A 80 1.22 6.71 -2.90
C GLY A 80 0.91 5.24 -3.22
N THR A 81 0.91 4.39 -2.20
CA THR A 81 0.56 2.96 -2.36
C THR A 81 -0.92 2.72 -2.63
N GLN A 82 -1.81 3.58 -2.16
CA GLN A 82 -3.26 3.46 -2.38
C GLN A 82 -3.66 3.70 -3.82
N TYR A 83 -2.94 4.55 -4.56
CA TYR A 83 -3.22 4.74 -5.99
C TYR A 83 -3.12 3.42 -6.75
N SER A 84 -2.14 2.57 -6.39
CA SER A 84 -2.04 1.21 -6.96
C SER A 84 -3.28 0.36 -6.66
N GLY A 85 -3.79 0.36 -5.43
CA GLY A 85 -5.03 -0.35 -5.08
C GLY A 85 -6.27 0.23 -5.78
N GLY A 86 -6.34 1.56 -5.91
CA GLY A 86 -7.48 2.25 -6.54
C GLY A 86 -7.71 1.85 -7.99
N ILE A 87 -6.65 1.70 -8.79
CA ILE A 87 -6.82 1.29 -10.19
C ILE A 87 -7.12 -0.20 -10.32
N VAL A 88 -6.64 -1.05 -9.40
CA VAL A 88 -7.11 -2.45 -9.36
C VAL A 88 -8.62 -2.50 -9.09
N ILE A 89 -9.12 -1.65 -8.20
CA ILE A 89 -10.55 -1.52 -7.96
C ILE A 89 -11.27 -1.00 -9.22
N LEU A 90 -10.75 0.05 -9.87
CA LEU A 90 -11.34 0.57 -11.12
C LEU A 90 -11.34 -0.48 -12.23
N TRP A 91 -10.28 -1.28 -12.33
CA TRP A 91 -10.18 -2.40 -13.24
C TRP A 91 -11.28 -3.43 -12.97
N ARG A 92 -11.47 -3.82 -11.71
CA ARG A 92 -12.54 -4.74 -11.30
C ARG A 92 -13.93 -4.18 -11.65
N VAL A 93 -14.14 -2.88 -11.47
CA VAL A 93 -15.40 -2.22 -11.88
C VAL A 93 -15.55 -2.27 -13.41
N ALA A 94 -14.49 -1.95 -14.16
CA ALA A 94 -14.51 -1.96 -15.62
C ALA A 94 -14.71 -3.37 -16.22
N THR A 95 -14.21 -4.41 -15.56
CA THR A 95 -14.40 -5.81 -15.97
C THR A 95 -15.65 -6.45 -15.38
N HIS A 96 -16.58 -5.65 -14.83
CA HIS A 96 -17.84 -6.12 -14.21
C HIS A 96 -17.62 -7.20 -13.13
N PHE A 97 -16.55 -7.09 -12.35
CA PHE A 97 -16.16 -8.05 -11.30
C PHE A 97 -16.02 -9.49 -11.81
N ASN A 98 -15.71 -9.66 -13.10
CA ASN A 98 -15.45 -10.98 -13.65
C ASN A 98 -14.16 -11.57 -13.04
N ALA A 99 -14.30 -12.70 -12.35
CA ALA A 99 -13.23 -13.38 -11.62
C ALA A 99 -12.06 -13.84 -12.51
N ASP A 100 -12.31 -13.98 -13.82
CA ASP A 100 -11.28 -14.43 -14.78
C ASP A 100 -10.30 -13.32 -15.19
N TRP A 101 -10.69 -12.06 -14.99
CA TRP A 101 -9.88 -10.89 -15.33
C TRP A 101 -9.29 -10.19 -14.11
N ASP A 102 -9.43 -10.77 -12.91
CA ASP A 102 -8.91 -10.17 -11.70
C ASP A 102 -7.38 -10.34 -11.61
N PRO A 103 -6.59 -9.25 -11.74
CA PRO A 103 -5.14 -9.31 -11.66
C PRO A 103 -4.65 -9.74 -10.27
N THR A 104 -5.50 -9.60 -9.25
CA THR A 104 -5.13 -9.96 -7.87
C THR A 104 -5.27 -11.46 -7.58
N ARG A 105 -5.99 -12.21 -8.42
CA ARG A 105 -6.19 -13.66 -8.24
C ARG A 105 -4.91 -14.46 -8.48
N HIS A 106 -3.99 -13.92 -9.27
CA HIS A 106 -2.75 -14.59 -9.67
C HIS A 106 -1.52 -13.83 -9.16
N MET A 107 -1.63 -13.16 -8.01
CA MET A 107 -0.47 -12.49 -7.43
C MET A 107 0.60 -13.51 -7.09
N ARG A 108 1.84 -13.25 -7.54
CA ARG A 108 3.01 -14.03 -7.11
C ARG A 108 3.31 -13.87 -5.62
N ALA A 109 2.91 -12.74 -5.05
CA ALA A 109 3.12 -12.46 -3.63
C ALA A 109 2.08 -13.22 -2.77
N PRO A 110 2.48 -13.79 -1.62
CA PRO A 110 1.57 -14.38 -0.66
C PRO A 110 0.43 -13.42 -0.26
N VAL A 111 -0.75 -14.01 -0.10
CA VAL A 111 -1.97 -13.33 0.36
C VAL A 111 -1.69 -12.74 1.75
N PRO A 112 -2.05 -11.46 2.01
CA PRO A 112 -1.87 -10.87 3.33
C PRO A 112 -2.70 -11.61 4.39
N SER A 113 -2.21 -11.64 5.62
CA SER A 113 -2.99 -12.14 6.76
C SER A 113 -4.26 -11.29 6.95
N THR A 114 -5.32 -11.91 7.46
CA THR A 114 -6.61 -11.23 7.72
C THR A 114 -6.44 -10.04 8.65
N MET A 115 -5.58 -10.17 9.66
CA MET A 115 -5.26 -9.10 10.61
C MET A 115 -4.56 -7.92 9.92
N TYR A 116 -3.54 -8.19 9.10
CA TYR A 116 -2.86 -7.16 8.32
C TYR A 116 -3.86 -6.41 7.44
N TRP A 117 -4.70 -7.15 6.71
CA TRP A 117 -5.67 -6.57 5.79
C TRP A 117 -6.66 -5.66 6.54
N PHE A 118 -7.17 -6.07 7.70
CA PHE A 118 -8.10 -5.28 8.50
C PHE A 118 -7.44 -3.98 8.97
N LEU A 119 -6.30 -4.08 9.66
CA LEU A 119 -5.59 -2.93 10.22
C LEU A 119 -5.16 -1.94 9.13
N TYR A 120 -4.56 -2.45 8.06
CA TYR A 120 -4.12 -1.62 6.95
C TYR A 120 -5.31 -0.91 6.30
N THR A 121 -6.42 -1.63 6.03
CA THR A 121 -7.62 -1.03 5.43
C THR A 121 -8.24 0.05 6.33
N THR A 122 -8.24 -0.14 7.66
CA THR A 122 -8.69 0.89 8.60
C THR A 122 -7.84 2.16 8.50
N VAL A 123 -6.51 2.03 8.47
CA VAL A 123 -5.59 3.17 8.27
C VAL A 123 -5.87 3.86 6.93
N GLN A 124 -6.09 3.09 5.86
CA GLN A 124 -6.42 3.64 4.55
C GLN A 124 -7.73 4.43 4.53
N ILE A 125 -8.78 3.95 5.19
CA ILE A 125 -10.05 4.68 5.32
C ILE A 125 -9.83 6.00 6.06
N ALA A 126 -9.08 5.99 7.16
CA ALA A 126 -8.76 7.19 7.92
C ALA A 126 -7.99 8.22 7.08
N GLN A 127 -7.02 7.78 6.26
CA GLN A 127 -6.29 8.64 5.34
C GLN A 127 -7.20 9.28 4.29
N ILE A 128 -8.13 8.52 3.68
CA ILE A 128 -9.08 9.07 2.71
C ILE A 128 -9.97 10.14 3.36
N VAL A 129 -10.45 9.90 4.58
CA VAL A 129 -11.26 10.87 5.34
C VAL A 129 -10.47 12.13 5.63
N PHE A 130 -9.21 12.01 6.05
CA PHE A 130 -8.35 13.17 6.27
C PHE A 130 -8.07 13.94 4.98
N GLN A 131 -7.93 13.25 3.85
CA GLN A 131 -7.72 13.88 2.55
C GLN A 131 -8.97 14.63 2.08
N LEU A 132 -10.17 14.10 2.34
CA LEU A 132 -11.43 14.81 2.14
C LEU A 132 -11.50 16.08 2.99
N TRP A 133 -11.13 16.00 4.28
CA TRP A 133 -11.02 17.18 5.14
C TRP A 133 -10.03 18.21 4.58
N PHE A 134 -8.87 17.78 4.10
CA PHE A 134 -7.86 18.67 3.51
C PHE A 134 -8.45 19.47 2.32
N TRP A 135 -9.11 18.78 1.38
CA TRP A 135 -9.69 19.42 0.19
C TRP A 135 -10.94 20.25 0.49
N LEU A 136 -11.81 19.80 1.40
CA LEU A 136 -13.08 20.48 1.71
C LEU A 136 -12.92 21.63 2.71
N TYR A 137 -11.98 21.53 3.65
CA TYR A 137 -11.90 22.44 4.81
C TYR A 137 -10.61 23.25 4.85
N LYS A 138 -9.44 22.61 4.65
CA LYS A 138 -8.12 23.29 4.80
C LYS A 138 -7.81 24.19 3.60
N ILE A 139 -7.97 23.69 2.37
CA ILE A 139 -7.68 24.44 1.14
C ILE A 139 -8.51 25.72 1.02
N PRO A 140 -9.85 25.73 1.22
CA PRO A 140 -10.64 26.95 1.05
C PRO A 140 -10.36 28.04 2.09
N ARG A 141 -9.79 27.67 3.24
CA ARG A 141 -9.39 28.60 4.32
C ARG A 141 -7.97 29.12 4.18
N THR A 142 -7.25 28.70 3.16
CA THR A 142 -5.87 29.16 2.93
C THR A 142 -5.92 30.54 2.27
N ASP A 143 -5.13 31.48 2.79
CA ASP A 143 -5.07 32.83 2.24
C ASP A 143 -4.62 32.85 0.78
N ASN A 144 -5.32 33.66 -0.02
CA ASN A 144 -5.06 33.78 -1.47
C ASN A 144 -3.82 34.63 -1.81
N GLU A 145 -3.15 35.18 -0.81
CA GLU A 145 -1.99 36.08 -1.00
C GLU A 145 -0.77 35.34 -1.57
N CYS A 146 -0.62 34.06 -1.22
CA CYS A 146 0.47 33.20 -1.71
C CYS A 146 -0.06 32.12 -2.66
N ALA A 147 0.32 32.19 -3.93
CA ALA A 147 -0.07 31.17 -4.91
C ALA A 147 0.67 29.85 -4.63
N ARG A 148 -0.09 28.83 -4.19
CA ARG A 148 0.39 27.46 -3.97
C ARG A 148 0.02 26.56 -5.14
N PHE A 149 0.94 25.70 -5.55
CA PHE A 149 0.78 24.82 -6.71
C PHE A 149 0.76 23.35 -6.32
N GLY A 150 -0.08 22.57 -7.00
CA GLY A 150 -0.13 21.12 -6.89
C GLY A 150 0.05 20.46 -8.26
N PHE A 151 0.09 19.13 -8.26
CA PHE A 151 0.30 18.36 -9.47
C PHE A 151 -1.02 17.91 -10.12
N ALA A 152 -1.20 18.27 -11.39
CA ALA A 152 -2.31 17.81 -12.23
C ALA A 152 -1.86 17.62 -13.69
N PHE A 153 -0.75 16.89 -13.91
CA PHE A 153 -0.02 16.81 -15.20
C PHE A 153 0.48 18.14 -15.76
N SER A 154 0.23 19.21 -15.03
CA SER A 154 0.64 20.58 -15.28
C SER A 154 0.66 21.31 -13.93
N LYS A 155 1.31 22.47 -13.91
CA LYS A 155 1.35 23.34 -12.73
C LYS A 155 -0.01 23.98 -12.51
N VAL A 156 -0.77 23.47 -11.54
CA VAL A 156 -2.12 23.97 -11.23
C VAL A 156 -2.17 24.55 -9.83
N ARG A 157 -2.93 25.63 -9.63
CA ARG A 157 -3.14 26.22 -8.31
C ARG A 157 -3.97 25.29 -7.43
N LEU A 158 -3.51 25.04 -6.22
CA LEU A 158 -4.21 24.24 -5.21
C LEU A 158 -5.60 24.82 -4.87
N THR A 159 -5.76 26.14 -4.94
CA THR A 159 -7.02 26.85 -4.70
C THR A 159 -7.98 26.86 -5.90
N SER A 160 -7.60 26.28 -7.05
CA SER A 160 -8.49 26.20 -8.21
C SER A 160 -9.72 25.35 -7.91
N ASN A 161 -10.91 25.93 -8.12
CA ASN A 161 -12.18 25.25 -7.85
C ASN A 161 -12.30 23.92 -8.63
N GLY A 162 -11.91 23.90 -9.91
CA GLY A 162 -11.98 22.69 -10.73
C GLY A 162 -11.08 21.57 -10.21
N PHE A 163 -9.84 21.91 -9.84
CA PHE A 163 -8.89 20.94 -9.29
C PHE A 163 -9.34 20.39 -7.94
N ARG A 164 -9.88 21.26 -7.08
CA ARG A 164 -10.44 20.86 -5.78
C ARG A 164 -11.63 19.92 -5.95
N ILE A 165 -12.61 20.28 -6.78
CA ILE A 165 -13.81 19.46 -7.01
C ILE A 165 -13.42 18.10 -7.57
N PHE A 166 -12.51 18.05 -8.53
CA PHE A 166 -12.01 16.80 -9.09
C PHE A 166 -11.42 15.88 -8.00
N ASN A 167 -10.51 16.39 -7.17
CA ASN A 167 -9.91 15.60 -6.09
C ASN A 167 -10.97 15.14 -5.07
N VAL A 168 -11.91 15.99 -4.67
CA VAL A 168 -13.00 15.61 -3.76
C VAL A 168 -13.83 14.46 -4.33
N VAL A 169 -14.24 14.54 -5.60
CA VAL A 169 -15.03 13.50 -6.26
C VAL A 169 -14.26 12.17 -6.29
N VAL A 170 -12.98 12.20 -6.69
CA VAL A 170 -12.14 10.99 -6.72
C VAL A 170 -12.00 10.38 -5.31
N MET A 171 -11.80 11.20 -4.27
CA MET A 171 -11.68 10.71 -2.90
C MET A 171 -12.99 10.12 -2.36
N ILE A 172 -14.15 10.70 -2.68
CA ILE A 172 -15.46 10.15 -2.29
C ILE A 172 -15.68 8.78 -2.95
N VAL A 173 -15.41 8.67 -4.25
CA VAL A 173 -15.55 7.40 -4.98
C VAL A 173 -14.65 6.34 -4.37
N LEU A 174 -13.37 6.67 -4.10
CA LEU A 174 -12.43 5.75 -3.45
C LEU A 174 -12.89 5.35 -2.04
N LEU A 175 -13.44 6.28 -1.26
CA LEU A 175 -13.97 6.00 0.08
C LEU A 175 -15.12 4.99 0.01
N VAL A 176 -16.11 5.25 -0.86
CA VAL A 176 -17.29 4.39 -1.01
C VAL A 176 -16.87 2.98 -1.42
N LEU A 177 -15.99 2.86 -2.41
CA LEU A 177 -15.50 1.57 -2.87
C LEU A 177 -14.74 0.83 -1.76
N THR A 178 -13.81 1.50 -1.09
CA THR A 178 -13.01 0.89 -0.02
C THR A 178 -13.87 0.42 1.15
N VAL A 179 -14.84 1.24 1.58
CA VAL A 179 -15.78 0.88 2.66
C VAL A 179 -16.70 -0.27 2.24
N ALA A 180 -17.17 -0.28 0.99
CA ALA A 180 -17.99 -1.38 0.48
C ALA A 180 -17.22 -2.71 0.48
N PHE A 181 -15.99 -2.72 -0.04
CA PHE A 181 -15.11 -3.91 0.02
C PHE A 181 -14.83 -4.33 1.46
N PHE A 182 -14.58 -3.36 2.35
CA PHE A 182 -14.34 -3.63 3.76
C PHE A 182 -15.54 -4.33 4.42
N ALA A 183 -16.74 -3.80 4.21
CA ALA A 183 -17.97 -4.35 4.77
C ALA A 183 -18.32 -5.74 4.19
N LEU A 184 -18.09 -5.97 2.89
CA LEU A 184 -18.35 -7.26 2.26
C LEU A 184 -17.42 -8.36 2.79
N HIS A 185 -16.13 -8.08 2.88
CA HIS A 185 -15.14 -9.03 3.41
C HIS A 185 -15.35 -9.29 4.90
N PHE A 186 -15.65 -8.24 5.68
CA PHE A 186 -16.01 -8.40 7.09
C PHE A 186 -17.26 -9.28 7.26
N ARG A 187 -18.29 -9.10 6.42
CA ARG A 187 -19.49 -9.96 6.42
C ARG A 187 -19.17 -11.41 6.05
N GLN A 188 -18.24 -11.65 5.13
CA GLN A 188 -17.81 -13.00 4.75
C GLN A 188 -17.11 -13.69 5.91
N LEU A 189 -16.09 -13.06 6.50
CA LEU A 189 -15.38 -13.58 7.67
C LEU A 189 -16.32 -13.84 8.84
N TRP A 190 -17.26 -12.92 9.09
CA TRP A 190 -18.24 -13.05 10.14
C TRP A 190 -19.22 -14.21 9.89
N ARG A 191 -19.57 -14.46 8.63
CA ARG A 191 -20.43 -15.59 8.24
C ARG A 191 -19.67 -16.91 8.41
N GLU A 192 -18.40 -16.97 7.98
CA GLU A 192 -17.52 -18.13 8.14
C GLU A 192 -17.24 -18.45 9.61
N GLY A 193 -17.00 -17.42 10.45
CA GLY A 193 -16.80 -17.60 11.90
C GLY A 193 -18.07 -17.96 12.68
N ARG A 194 -19.27 -17.79 12.10
CA ARG A 194 -20.55 -18.25 12.68
C ARG A 194 -21.02 -19.59 12.13
N LEU A 195 -20.51 -20.03 10.99
CA LEU A 195 -20.77 -21.37 10.50
C LEU A 195 -20.01 -22.32 11.43
N PRO A 196 -20.68 -23.26 12.13
CA PRO A 196 -19.96 -24.33 12.81
C PRO A 196 -19.07 -24.98 11.75
N LEU A 197 -17.82 -25.29 12.11
CA LEU A 197 -16.88 -26.04 11.28
C LEU A 197 -17.56 -27.35 10.88
N SER A 198 -18.33 -27.31 9.80
CA SER A 198 -19.02 -28.45 9.26
C SER A 198 -17.91 -29.30 8.70
N THR A 199 -17.53 -30.30 9.47
CA THR A 199 -16.72 -31.47 9.10
C THR A 199 -17.32 -32.25 7.92
N ASN A 200 -18.31 -31.71 7.22
CA ASN A 200 -18.83 -32.16 5.95
C ASN A 200 -18.39 -31.25 4.80
N ALA A 201 -17.18 -30.69 4.85
CA ALA A 201 -16.42 -30.54 3.62
C ALA A 201 -16.21 -31.97 3.11
N ALA A 202 -17.19 -32.46 2.34
CA ALA A 202 -17.09 -33.73 1.63
C ALA A 202 -15.67 -33.82 1.09
N ALA A 203 -14.93 -34.86 1.48
CA ALA A 203 -13.57 -35.08 1.03
C ALA A 203 -13.61 -35.04 -0.50
N MET A 204 -13.28 -33.88 -1.06
CA MET A 204 -13.44 -33.63 -2.49
C MET A 204 -12.53 -34.64 -3.15
N THR A 205 -13.11 -35.46 -4.00
CA THR A 205 -12.40 -36.59 -4.59
C THR A 205 -11.22 -36.02 -5.38
N MET A 206 -10.04 -36.65 -5.32
CA MET A 206 -8.86 -36.13 -6.04
C MET A 206 -9.15 -35.91 -7.54
N SER A 207 -10.08 -36.67 -8.12
CA SER A 207 -10.60 -36.47 -9.47
C SER A 207 -11.36 -35.16 -9.65
N GLU A 208 -12.20 -34.75 -8.70
CA GLU A 208 -12.95 -33.48 -8.74
C GLU A 208 -12.00 -32.30 -8.52
N ILE A 209 -11.00 -32.43 -7.64
CA ILE A 209 -9.93 -31.44 -7.48
C ILE A 209 -9.15 -31.27 -8.79
N GLN A 210 -8.88 -32.37 -9.48
CA GLN A 210 -8.11 -32.39 -10.72
C GLN A 210 -8.91 -31.85 -11.91
N GLU A 211 -10.19 -32.19 -12.03
CA GLU A 211 -11.10 -31.64 -13.02
C GLU A 211 -11.31 -30.13 -12.80
N LYS A 212 -11.47 -29.70 -11.54
CA LYS A 212 -11.54 -28.27 -11.21
C LYS A 212 -10.22 -27.55 -11.50
N ARG A 213 -9.07 -28.20 -11.29
CA ARG A 213 -7.74 -27.70 -11.71
C ARG A 213 -7.60 -27.57 -13.21
N ASP A 214 -8.13 -28.52 -13.98
CA ASP A 214 -8.11 -28.50 -15.44
C ASP A 214 -9.13 -27.52 -16.02
N GLN A 215 -10.20 -27.22 -15.29
CA GLN A 215 -11.18 -26.18 -15.65
C GLN A 215 -10.69 -24.78 -15.25
N ASP A 216 -9.97 -24.66 -14.13
CA ASP A 216 -9.22 -23.46 -13.69
C ASP A 216 -7.84 -23.34 -14.36
N ARG A 217 -7.48 -24.20 -15.34
CA ARG A 217 -6.35 -23.98 -16.25
C ARG A 217 -6.65 -22.81 -17.19
N VAL A 218 -6.77 -21.64 -16.59
CA VAL A 218 -6.53 -20.36 -17.24
C VAL A 218 -5.18 -20.52 -17.95
N SER A 219 -5.17 -20.26 -19.27
CA SER A 219 -3.96 -20.38 -20.08
C SER A 219 -2.80 -19.70 -19.34
N GLU A 220 -1.70 -20.41 -19.05
CA GLU A 220 -0.52 -19.87 -18.34
C GLU A 220 -0.03 -18.54 -18.97
N LYS A 221 -0.29 -18.35 -20.27
CA LYS A 221 -0.04 -17.10 -20.99
C LYS A 221 -0.85 -15.93 -20.43
N ARG A 222 -2.14 -16.13 -20.16
CA ARG A 222 -3.05 -15.12 -19.60
C ARG A 222 -2.67 -14.74 -18.18
N GLU A 223 -2.28 -15.72 -17.36
CA GLU A 223 -1.77 -15.48 -16.01
C GLU A 223 -0.52 -14.59 -16.03
N LYS A 224 0.46 -14.93 -16.88
CA LYS A 224 1.69 -14.13 -17.04
C LYS A 224 1.38 -12.72 -17.52
N VAL A 225 0.46 -12.55 -18.48
CA VAL A 225 0.04 -11.24 -18.98
C VAL A 225 -0.60 -10.40 -17.86
N LEU A 226 -1.50 -10.97 -17.07
CA LEU A 226 -2.13 -10.26 -15.94
C LEU A 226 -1.10 -9.85 -14.88
N CYS A 227 -0.14 -10.71 -14.56
CA CYS A 227 0.96 -10.38 -13.64
C CYS A 227 1.84 -9.24 -14.15
N ILE A 228 2.19 -9.26 -15.44
CA ILE A 228 2.99 -8.20 -16.07
C ILE A 228 2.20 -6.89 -16.05
N LEU A 229 0.92 -6.92 -16.42
CA LEU A 229 0.05 -5.75 -16.40
C LEU A 229 -0.07 -5.15 -15.00
N ASP A 230 -0.32 -5.95 -13.96
CA ASP A 230 -0.36 -5.48 -12.56
C ASP A 230 0.96 -4.81 -12.16
N THR A 231 2.09 -5.41 -12.53
CA THR A 231 3.42 -4.87 -12.21
C THR A 231 3.68 -3.55 -12.93
N VAL A 232 3.43 -3.49 -14.24
CA VAL A 232 3.60 -2.27 -15.04
C VAL A 232 2.73 -1.17 -14.47
N TYR A 233 1.48 -1.49 -14.16
CA TYR A 233 0.54 -0.55 -13.58
C TYR A 233 1.03 0.00 -12.22
N ARG A 234 1.53 -0.86 -11.31
CA ARG A 234 2.14 -0.42 -10.05
C ARG A 234 3.32 0.51 -10.25
N VAL A 235 4.25 0.15 -11.15
CA VAL A 235 5.46 0.94 -11.43
C VAL A 235 5.10 2.30 -12.02
N VAL A 236 4.14 2.36 -12.94
CA VAL A 236 3.65 3.62 -13.52
C VAL A 236 3.03 4.51 -12.43
N SER A 237 2.21 3.96 -11.54
CA SER A 237 1.61 4.71 -10.44
C SER A 237 2.65 5.22 -9.44
N ILE A 238 3.68 4.42 -9.14
CA ILE A 238 4.81 4.86 -8.29
C ILE A 238 5.56 6.01 -8.96
N ALA A 239 5.93 5.87 -10.23
CA ALA A 239 6.61 6.92 -10.98
C ALA A 239 5.76 8.20 -11.04
N MET A 240 4.45 8.06 -11.19
CA MET A 240 3.52 9.18 -11.20
C MET A 240 3.52 9.95 -9.88
N VAL A 241 3.48 9.23 -8.74
CA VAL A 241 3.50 9.84 -7.41
C VAL A 241 4.85 10.50 -7.11
N ILE A 242 5.97 9.89 -7.54
CA ILE A 242 7.30 10.49 -7.43
C ILE A 242 7.33 11.81 -8.19
N LEU A 243 6.90 11.81 -9.46
CA LEU A 243 6.86 13.03 -10.28
C LEU A 243 5.95 14.09 -9.64
N ALA A 244 4.77 13.70 -9.16
CA ALA A 244 3.85 14.61 -8.49
C ALA A 244 4.48 15.25 -7.25
N THR A 245 5.23 14.47 -6.47
CA THR A 245 5.89 14.94 -5.24
C THR A 245 7.02 15.91 -5.56
N GLU A 246 7.95 15.51 -6.43
CA GLU A 246 9.14 16.31 -6.77
C GLU A 246 8.77 17.60 -7.52
N LEU A 247 7.82 17.54 -8.46
CA LEU A 247 7.34 18.73 -9.15
C LEU A 247 6.59 19.67 -8.22
N THR A 248 5.81 19.16 -7.27
CA THR A 248 5.15 19.99 -6.26
C THR A 248 6.19 20.75 -5.42
N ILE A 249 7.27 20.07 -4.99
CA ILE A 249 8.36 20.70 -4.23
C ILE A 249 9.08 21.76 -5.09
N ALA A 250 9.44 21.42 -6.32
CA ALA A 250 10.14 22.32 -7.24
C ALA A 250 9.30 23.55 -7.61
N TRP A 251 8.00 23.38 -7.91
CA TRP A 251 7.12 24.47 -8.32
C TRP A 251 6.79 25.46 -7.20
N ASN A 252 6.85 25.01 -5.94
CA ASN A 252 6.65 25.84 -4.75
C ASN A 252 7.96 26.30 -4.11
N LYS A 253 9.13 25.96 -4.67
CA LYS A 253 10.46 26.34 -4.17
C LYS A 253 10.64 26.10 -2.67
N ILE A 254 10.20 24.93 -2.18
CA ILE A 254 10.31 24.59 -0.76
C ILE A 254 11.80 24.46 -0.39
N GLN A 255 12.23 25.20 0.63
CA GLN A 255 13.62 25.18 1.12
C GLN A 255 13.78 24.24 2.33
N GLY A 256 15.02 23.82 2.60
CA GLY A 256 15.36 23.02 3.78
C GLY A 256 14.98 21.54 3.71
N VAL A 257 14.48 21.05 2.57
CA VAL A 257 13.97 19.67 2.41
C VAL A 257 14.84 18.77 1.52
N ASN A 258 15.93 19.31 0.97
CA ASN A 258 16.86 18.59 0.11
C ASN A 258 18.11 18.09 0.84
N ASP A 259 18.21 18.32 2.14
CA ASP A 259 19.31 17.86 2.99
C ASP A 259 18.90 16.65 3.83
N THR A 260 19.84 15.73 4.09
CA THR A 260 19.67 14.54 4.94
C THR A 260 20.37 14.69 6.28
N ARG A 261 20.10 15.78 7.01
CA ARG A 261 20.82 16.11 8.26
C ARG A 261 20.20 15.53 9.53
N SER A 262 18.93 15.11 9.47
CA SER A 262 18.21 14.62 10.64
C SER A 262 18.16 13.10 10.69
N VAL A 263 18.33 12.55 11.91
CA VAL A 263 18.19 11.12 12.19
C VAL A 263 16.79 10.60 11.81
N GLY A 264 15.75 11.43 11.93
CA GLY A 264 14.38 11.09 11.53
C GLY A 264 14.25 10.74 10.04
N GLN A 265 15.14 11.29 9.20
CA GLN A 265 15.18 10.98 7.78
C GLN A 265 16.00 9.72 7.44
N LEU A 266 16.94 9.35 8.30
CA LEU A 266 17.81 8.18 8.09
C LEU A 266 17.05 6.88 8.30
N ILE A 267 16.09 6.83 9.22
CA ILE A 267 15.29 5.61 9.49
C ILE A 267 14.56 5.14 8.21
N PRO A 268 13.74 5.97 7.54
CA PRO A 268 13.14 5.62 6.25
C PRO A 268 14.14 5.25 5.17
N LEU A 269 15.24 6.01 5.07
CA LEU A 269 16.24 5.76 4.06
C LEU A 269 16.88 4.37 4.24
N MET A 270 17.26 4.03 5.47
CA MET A 270 17.89 2.73 5.77
C MET A 270 16.94 1.57 5.56
N ILE A 271 15.66 1.69 5.91
CA ILE A 271 14.71 0.61 5.67
C ILE A 271 14.43 0.46 4.16
N GLY A 272 14.31 1.56 3.42
CA GLY A 272 14.16 1.51 1.95
C GLY A 272 15.36 0.88 1.24
N VAL A 273 16.59 1.25 1.65
CA VAL A 273 17.83 0.64 1.16
C VAL A 273 17.89 -0.85 1.55
N GLY A 274 17.54 -1.18 2.79
CA GLY A 274 17.46 -2.55 3.28
C GLY A 274 16.48 -3.40 2.45
N GLY A 275 15.32 -2.85 2.11
CA GLY A 275 14.32 -3.54 1.29
C GLY A 275 14.85 -3.93 -0.10
N ILE A 276 15.55 -3.01 -0.78
CA ILE A 276 16.22 -3.33 -2.06
C ILE A 276 17.40 -4.29 -1.84
N GLY A 277 18.18 -4.09 -0.77
CA GLY A 277 19.28 -4.96 -0.40
C GLY A 277 18.85 -6.41 -0.22
N HIS A 278 17.72 -6.66 0.46
CA HIS A 278 17.14 -7.98 0.61
C HIS A 278 16.78 -8.61 -0.74
N VAL A 279 16.19 -7.83 -1.66
CA VAL A 279 15.87 -8.31 -3.01
C VAL A 279 17.14 -8.67 -3.78
N VAL A 280 18.17 -7.81 -3.76
CA VAL A 280 19.45 -8.06 -4.43
C VAL A 280 20.17 -9.27 -3.85
N LEU A 281 20.18 -9.42 -2.52
CA LEU A 281 20.76 -10.59 -1.86
C LEU A 281 20.04 -11.87 -2.24
N ALA A 282 18.71 -11.84 -2.39
CA ALA A 282 17.94 -12.98 -2.87
C ALA A 282 18.30 -13.35 -4.32
N VAL A 283 18.56 -12.38 -5.20
CA VAL A 283 19.09 -12.66 -6.55
C VAL A 283 20.45 -13.36 -6.45
N ILE A 284 21.35 -12.86 -5.61
CA ILE A 284 22.72 -13.38 -5.49
C ILE A 284 22.75 -14.79 -4.88
N ARG A 285 21.89 -15.06 -3.89
CA ARG A 285 21.78 -16.38 -3.24
C ARG A 285 21.21 -17.45 -4.18
N GLY A 286 20.56 -17.06 -5.27
CA GLY A 286 19.91 -17.98 -6.19
C GLY A 286 18.57 -18.50 -5.64
N PRO A 287 17.79 -19.21 -6.47
CA PRO A 287 16.54 -19.83 -6.04
C PRO A 287 16.84 -20.85 -4.93
N LYS A 288 16.10 -20.77 -3.81
CA LYS A 288 16.16 -21.77 -2.74
C LYS A 288 16.01 -23.16 -3.35
N THR A 289 16.94 -24.07 -3.05
CA THR A 289 16.83 -25.47 -3.48
C THR A 289 15.59 -26.11 -2.86
N VAL A 290 15.01 -27.11 -3.52
CA VAL A 290 13.79 -27.81 -3.06
C VAL A 290 13.94 -28.29 -1.61
N ASP A 291 15.14 -28.67 -1.20
CA ASP A 291 15.46 -29.10 0.16
C ASP A 291 15.34 -27.99 1.20
N GLU A 292 15.68 -26.73 0.86
CA GLU A 292 15.53 -25.58 1.76
C GLU A 292 14.05 -25.20 1.92
N ILE A 293 13.26 -25.30 0.85
CA ILE A 293 11.82 -25.07 0.89
C ILE A 293 11.12 -26.14 1.73
N MET A 294 11.52 -27.41 1.57
CA MET A 294 11.04 -28.52 2.39
C MET A 294 11.40 -28.31 3.87
N GLN A 295 12.63 -27.91 4.19
CA GLN A 295 13.03 -27.63 5.58
C GLN A 295 12.22 -26.50 6.21
N GLU A 296 12.00 -25.39 5.49
CA GLU A 296 11.21 -24.26 5.99
C GLU A 296 9.75 -24.67 6.26
N TYR A 297 9.17 -25.48 5.36
CA TYR A 297 7.82 -26.03 5.53
C TYR A 297 7.72 -26.98 6.72
N TYR A 298 8.66 -27.91 6.88
CA TYR A 298 8.70 -28.84 8.03
C TYR A 298 8.90 -28.09 9.36
N GLN A 299 9.65 -26.98 9.35
CA GLN A 299 9.94 -26.21 10.55
C GLN A 299 8.75 -25.34 10.97
N GLU A 300 8.00 -24.79 10.01
CA GLU A 300 6.75 -24.07 10.27
C GLU A 300 5.64 -25.02 10.77
N ASP A 301 5.52 -26.23 10.20
CA ASP A 301 4.53 -27.23 10.63
C ASP A 301 4.87 -27.83 12.01
N SER A 302 6.16 -28.06 12.29
CA SER A 302 6.62 -28.50 13.62
C SER A 302 6.41 -27.44 14.71
N TYR A 303 6.62 -26.16 14.38
CA TYR A 303 6.32 -25.04 15.29
C TYR A 303 4.82 -24.94 15.56
N ASN A 304 3.98 -25.00 14.51
CA ASN A 304 2.52 -24.97 14.65
C ASN A 304 1.98 -26.16 15.45
N MET A 305 2.57 -27.35 15.29
CA MET A 305 2.21 -28.55 16.05
C MET A 305 2.62 -28.43 17.53
N MET A 306 3.78 -27.84 17.84
CA MET A 306 4.18 -27.54 19.22
C MET A 306 3.29 -26.49 19.89
N VAL A 307 2.90 -25.44 19.16
CA VAL A 307 2.02 -24.38 19.69
C VAL A 307 0.60 -24.91 19.94
N MET A 308 0.05 -25.72 19.03
CA MET A 308 -1.24 -26.38 19.25
C MET A 308 -1.19 -27.39 20.41
N GLY A 309 -0.09 -28.11 20.59
CA GLY A 309 0.13 -29.01 21.72
C GLY A 309 0.16 -28.29 23.07
N ALA A 310 0.85 -27.14 23.15
CA ALA A 310 0.92 -26.32 24.36
C ALA A 310 -0.41 -25.62 24.69
N SER A 311 -1.20 -25.22 23.68
CA SER A 311 -2.54 -24.67 23.91
C SER A 311 -3.55 -25.73 24.38
N ALA A 312 -3.37 -26.99 23.99
CA ALA A 312 -4.23 -28.10 24.40
C ALA A 312 -3.92 -28.62 25.82
N SER A 313 -2.67 -28.46 26.30
CA SER A 313 -2.31 -28.83 27.68
C SER A 313 -2.84 -27.82 28.70
N ASN A 314 -2.77 -26.52 28.41
CA ASN A 314 -3.29 -25.48 29.32
C ASN A 314 -4.83 -25.49 29.45
N ALA A 315 -5.56 -26.01 28.45
CA ALA A 315 -7.01 -26.15 28.51
C ALA A 315 -7.48 -27.40 29.29
N ARG A 316 -6.57 -28.24 29.78
CA ARG A 316 -6.88 -29.41 30.63
C ARG A 316 -6.57 -29.19 32.12
N GLU A 317 -5.95 -28.07 32.48
CA GLU A 317 -5.60 -27.74 33.87
C GLU A 317 -6.51 -26.67 34.52
N GLU A 318 -7.56 -26.22 33.82
CA GLU A 318 -8.71 -25.47 34.38
C GLU A 318 -9.97 -26.33 34.38
#